data_AF-A0A820JCS9-F1
#
_entry.id   AF-A0A820JCS9-F1
#
_cell.length_a   1.000
_cell.length_b   1.000
_cell.length_c   1.000
_cell.angle_alpha   90.00
_cell.angle_beta   90.00
_cell.angle_gamma   90.00
#
_symmetry.space_group_name_H-M   'P 1'
#
loop_
_entity.id
_entity.type
_entity.pdbx_description
1 polymer ?
#
loop_
_entity_poly.entity_id
_entity_poly.type
_entity_poly.pdbx_seq_one_letter_code
_entity_poly.pdbx_strand_id
1 'polypeptide(L)'
;MTAEQFRDCFVGERGYEALKKLMKSGNEHCTDIAKCWQERYDLEIAYAKGLRKNSETFQKLSSRTKGSLVQAFTTIATQINIESEAHNSIANILLNKISIPMKNLADTQLKARKPIEDVLNGKFKVWKDKRETDTKYRQRQFDNCKEIEGLYLRMDEIPKTTKNSAKET
;
A
#
# COMPACT_ATOMS: atom_id res chain seq x y z
N MET A 1 -9.74 11.69 9.85
CA MET A 1 -8.93 11.13 10.95
C MET A 1 -7.77 12.08 11.22
N THR A 2 -7.59 12.56 12.44
CA THR A 2 -6.48 13.45 12.82
C THR A 2 -5.23 12.64 13.16
N ALA A 3 -4.06 13.28 13.20
CA ALA A 3 -2.80 12.62 13.59
C ALA A 3 -2.87 12.04 15.02
N GLU A 4 -3.61 12.68 15.92
CA GLU A 4 -3.85 12.21 17.28
C GLU A 4 -4.67 10.91 17.30
N GLN A 5 -5.66 10.78 16.41
CA GLN A 5 -6.48 9.57 16.31
C GLN A 5 -5.66 8.35 15.86
N PHE A 6 -4.60 8.51 15.07
CA PHE A 6 -3.73 7.39 14.69
C PHE A 6 -2.89 6.84 15.85
N ARG A 7 -2.56 7.66 16.84
CA ARG A 7 -1.75 7.20 17.99
C ARG A 7 -2.49 6.15 18.81
N ASP A 8 -3.77 6.39 19.05
CA ASP A 8 -4.52 5.62 20.04
C ASP A 8 -5.31 4.46 19.39
N CYS A 9 -5.64 4.56 18.10
CA CYS A 9 -6.44 3.54 17.40
C CYS A 9 -5.65 2.30 16.95
N PHE A 10 -4.32 2.35 16.94
CA PHE A 10 -3.46 1.26 16.46
C PHE A 10 -2.62 0.62 17.57
N VAL A 11 -3.05 0.80 18.83
CA VAL A 11 -2.46 0.12 19.99
C VAL A 11 -2.97 -1.32 20.03
N GLY A 12 -2.07 -2.29 20.01
CA GLY A 12 -2.41 -3.71 20.14
C GLY A 12 -1.76 -4.61 19.09
N GLU A 13 -2.06 -5.90 19.15
CA GLU A 13 -1.34 -6.95 18.42
C GLU A 13 -1.42 -6.83 16.89
N ARG A 14 -2.48 -6.22 16.35
CA ARG A 14 -2.68 -6.08 14.91
C ARG A 14 -2.54 -4.65 14.39
N GLY A 15 -2.40 -3.67 15.28
CA GLY A 15 -2.47 -2.26 14.90
C GLY A 15 -1.31 -1.84 13.99
N TYR A 16 -0.07 -2.15 14.39
CA TYR A 16 1.10 -1.83 13.58
C TYR A 16 1.07 -2.48 12.18
N GLU A 17 0.70 -3.76 12.10
CA GLU A 17 0.59 -4.47 10.83
C GLU A 17 -0.51 -3.89 9.92
N ALA A 18 -1.66 -3.50 10.49
CA ALA A 18 -2.71 -2.83 9.73
C ALA A 18 -2.24 -1.48 9.16
N LEU A 19 -1.53 -0.68 9.97
CA LEU A 19 -0.97 0.59 9.53
C LEU A 19 0.07 0.40 8.43
N LYS A 20 0.99 -0.56 8.60
CA LYS A 20 2.00 -0.92 7.59
C LYS A 20 1.36 -1.33 6.27
N LYS A 21 0.33 -2.16 6.31
CA LYS A 21 -0.43 -2.57 5.12
C LYS A 21 -1.10 -1.39 4.43
N LEU A 22 -1.73 -0.49 5.19
CA LEU A 22 -2.37 0.72 4.66
C LEU A 22 -1.35 1.61 3.94
N MET A 23 -0.20 1.88 4.58
CA MET A 23 0.86 2.71 4.00
C MET A 23 1.46 2.07 2.74
N LYS A 24 1.66 0.75 2.73
CA LYS A 24 2.13 0.03 1.53
C LYS A 24 1.12 0.13 0.39
N SER A 25 -0.15 -0.12 0.66
CA SER A 25 -1.24 -0.03 -0.32
C SER A 25 -1.37 1.38 -0.91
N GLY A 26 -1.23 2.44 -0.09
CA GLY A 26 -1.23 3.81 -0.60
C GLY A 26 -0.06 4.10 -1.57
N ASN A 27 1.11 3.51 -1.32
CA ASN A 27 2.27 3.66 -2.20
C ASN A 27 2.09 2.90 -3.53
N GLU A 28 1.52 1.70 -3.47
CA GLU A 28 1.13 0.91 -4.64
C GLU A 28 0.11 1.68 -5.48
N HIS A 29 -0.91 2.27 -4.84
CA HIS A 29 -1.92 3.07 -5.52
C HIS A 29 -1.32 4.28 -6.27
N CYS A 30 -0.34 4.98 -5.69
CA CYS A 30 0.36 6.07 -6.39
C CYS A 30 1.13 5.55 -7.61
N THR A 31 1.77 4.39 -7.50
CA THR A 31 2.49 3.73 -8.60
C THR A 31 1.53 3.32 -9.72
N ASP A 32 0.36 2.77 -9.37
CA ASP A 32 -0.67 2.36 -10.32
C ASP A 32 -1.28 3.56 -11.05
N ILE A 33 -1.58 4.65 -10.33
CA ILE A 33 -2.02 5.92 -10.94
C ILE A 33 -0.97 6.40 -11.93
N ALA A 34 0.30 6.44 -11.53
CA ALA A 34 1.36 6.89 -12.42
C ALA A 34 1.47 6.02 -13.70
N LYS A 35 1.32 4.71 -13.55
CA LYS A 35 1.33 3.77 -14.68
C LYS A 35 0.16 4.02 -15.63
N CYS A 36 -1.06 4.18 -15.11
CA CYS A 36 -2.24 4.47 -15.92
C CYS A 36 -2.07 5.77 -16.73
N TRP A 37 -1.55 6.84 -16.11
CA TRP A 37 -1.30 8.09 -16.83
C TRP A 37 -0.13 8.02 -17.80
N GLN A 38 0.86 7.17 -17.54
CA GLN A 38 1.93 6.87 -18.50
C GLN A 38 1.37 6.21 -19.75
N GLU A 39 0.54 5.18 -19.59
CA GLU A 39 -0.13 4.48 -20.70
C GLU A 39 -1.01 5.44 -21.50
N ARG A 40 -1.77 6.31 -20.82
CA ARG A 40 -2.55 7.35 -21.49
C ARG A 40 -1.68 8.34 -22.26
N TYR A 41 -0.57 8.79 -21.68
CA TYR A 41 0.40 9.64 -22.37
C TYR A 41 0.91 8.98 -23.66
N ASP A 42 1.27 7.70 -23.62
CA ASP A 42 1.80 6.97 -24.77
C ASP A 42 0.77 6.90 -25.91
N LEU A 43 -0.51 6.69 -25.57
CA LEU A 43 -1.63 6.74 -26.52
C LEU A 43 -1.80 8.12 -27.15
N GLU A 44 -1.79 9.19 -26.35
CA GLU A 44 -1.95 10.57 -26.85
C GLU A 44 -0.79 10.97 -27.78
N ILE A 45 0.45 10.60 -27.45
CA ILE A 45 1.62 10.83 -28.31
C ILE A 45 1.51 10.05 -29.62
N ALA A 46 1.07 8.79 -29.57
CA ALA A 46 0.88 7.98 -30.76
C ALA A 46 -0.18 8.58 -31.69
N TYR A 47 -1.30 9.05 -31.12
CA TYR A 47 -2.36 9.69 -31.87
C TYR A 47 -1.91 11.01 -32.51
N ALA A 48 -1.25 11.89 -31.75
CA ALA A 48 -0.66 13.12 -32.27
C ALA A 48 0.28 12.86 -33.45
N LYS A 49 1.18 11.86 -33.34
CA LYS A 49 2.08 11.47 -34.45
C LYS A 49 1.30 11.01 -35.69
N GLY A 50 0.23 10.25 -35.50
CA GLY A 50 -0.67 9.82 -36.58
C GLY A 50 -1.32 11.00 -37.30
N LEU A 51 -1.88 11.94 -36.54
CA LEU A 51 -2.46 13.17 -37.08
C LEU A 51 -1.43 13.98 -37.86
N ARG A 52 -0.22 14.17 -37.31
CA ARG A 52 0.85 14.90 -38.01
C ARG A 52 1.17 14.29 -39.38
N LYS A 53 1.28 12.95 -39.46
CA LYS A 53 1.49 12.24 -40.73
C LYS A 53 0.34 12.43 -41.73
N ASN A 54 -0.90 12.45 -41.23
CA ASN A 54 -2.07 12.73 -42.07
C ASN A 54 -2.05 14.17 -42.60
N SER A 55 -1.73 15.15 -41.74
CA SER A 55 -1.55 16.55 -42.14
C SER A 55 -0.51 16.68 -43.26
N GLU A 56 0.68 16.08 -43.09
CA GLU A 56 1.74 16.06 -44.12
C GLU A 56 1.27 15.43 -45.44
N THR A 57 0.37 14.44 -45.38
CA THR A 57 -0.21 13.80 -46.57
C THR A 57 -1.15 14.75 -47.31
N PHE A 58 -2.04 15.45 -46.59
CA PHE A 58 -2.90 16.47 -47.18
C PHE A 58 -2.12 17.67 -47.75
N GLN A 59 -1.02 18.08 -47.10
CA GLN A 59 -0.12 19.11 -47.67
C GLN A 59 0.48 18.66 -49.01
N LYS A 60 0.90 17.40 -49.11
CA LYS A 60 1.41 16.83 -50.37
C LYS A 60 0.32 16.68 -51.44
N LEU A 61 -0.94 16.42 -51.06
CA LEU A 61 -2.05 16.40 -52.01
C LEU A 61 -2.37 17.82 -52.52
N SER A 62 -2.36 18.81 -51.62
CA SER A 62 -2.56 20.22 -51.96
C SER A 62 -1.58 20.69 -53.04
N SER A 63 -0.28 20.36 -52.92
CA SER A 63 0.74 20.77 -53.89
C SER A 63 0.60 20.14 -55.28
N ARG A 64 -0.17 19.06 -55.41
CA ARG A 64 -0.47 18.38 -56.68
C ARG A 64 -1.82 18.75 -57.27
N THR A 65 -2.59 19.58 -56.57
CA THR A 65 -3.96 19.95 -56.95
C THR A 65 -4.00 21.38 -57.47
N LYS A 66 -5.10 21.79 -58.13
CA LYS A 66 -5.31 23.14 -58.66
C LYS A 66 -6.68 23.70 -58.25
N GLY A 67 -6.82 25.02 -58.25
CA GLY A 67 -8.08 25.70 -57.95
C GLY A 67 -8.49 25.61 -56.47
N SER A 68 -9.79 25.64 -56.21
CA SER A 68 -10.35 25.65 -54.85
C SER A 68 -9.99 24.44 -53.99
N LEU A 69 -9.65 23.30 -54.61
CA LEU A 69 -9.22 22.09 -53.90
C LEU A 69 -7.87 22.26 -53.18
N VAL A 70 -6.98 23.13 -53.68
CA VAL A 70 -5.73 23.49 -52.97
C VAL A 70 -6.05 24.13 -51.63
N GLN A 71 -7.00 25.08 -51.63
CA GLN A 71 -7.43 25.75 -50.40
C GLN A 71 -8.08 24.76 -49.44
N ALA A 72 -8.93 23.85 -49.94
CA ALA A 72 -9.57 22.82 -49.13
C ALA A 72 -8.55 21.89 -48.46
N PHE A 73 -7.62 21.30 -49.21
CA PHE A 73 -6.62 20.40 -48.66
C PHE A 73 -5.64 21.10 -47.71
N THR A 74 -5.27 22.35 -48.00
CA THR A 74 -4.44 23.15 -47.09
C THR A 74 -5.17 23.39 -45.77
N THR A 75 -6.45 23.77 -45.83
CA THR A 75 -7.27 24.00 -44.62
C THR A 75 -7.39 22.72 -43.78
N ILE A 76 -7.65 21.58 -44.42
CA ILE A 76 -7.72 20.26 -43.74
C ILE A 76 -6.38 19.94 -43.08
N ALA A 77 -5.27 20.10 -43.80
CA ALA A 77 -3.95 19.83 -43.24
C ALA A 77 -3.63 20.71 -42.03
N THR A 78 -3.96 22.00 -42.10
CA THR A 78 -3.78 22.93 -40.98
C THR A 78 -4.59 22.51 -39.77
N GLN A 79 -5.87 22.17 -39.95
CA GLN A 79 -6.73 21.76 -38.83
C GLN A 79 -6.25 20.46 -38.17
N ILE A 80 -5.85 19.46 -38.96
CA ILE A 80 -5.27 18.21 -38.45
C ILE A 80 -3.96 18.48 -37.70
N ASN A 81 -3.14 19.42 -38.16
CA ASN A 81 -1.90 19.77 -37.46
C ASN A 81 -2.18 20.45 -36.11
N ILE A 82 -3.15 21.36 -36.05
CA ILE A 82 -3.57 22.00 -34.79
C ILE A 82 -4.06 20.94 -33.80
N GLU A 83 -4.85 19.97 -34.26
CA GLU A 83 -5.32 18.88 -33.41
C GLU A 83 -4.15 18.00 -32.92
N SER A 84 -3.20 17.66 -33.81
CA SER A 84 -1.96 16.97 -33.45
C SER A 84 -1.19 17.71 -32.33
N GLU A 85 -1.04 19.02 -32.44
CA GLU A 85 -0.35 19.85 -31.44
C GLU A 85 -1.11 19.89 -30.11
N ALA A 86 -2.45 19.96 -30.15
CA ALA A 86 -3.28 19.90 -28.95
C ALA A 86 -3.11 18.58 -28.20
N HIS A 87 -3.15 17.44 -28.89
CA HIS A 87 -2.91 16.13 -28.30
C HIS A 87 -1.50 15.99 -27.73
N ASN A 88 -0.48 16.51 -28.43
CA ASN A 88 0.89 16.52 -27.92
C ASN A 88 1.01 17.33 -26.62
N SER A 89 0.37 18.51 -26.56
CA SER A 89 0.31 19.35 -25.38
C SER A 89 -0.36 18.63 -24.19
N ILE A 90 -1.52 18.00 -24.42
CA ILE A 90 -2.22 17.19 -23.41
C ILE A 90 -1.29 16.09 -22.90
N ALA A 91 -0.65 15.33 -23.80
CA ALA A 91 0.27 14.28 -23.42
C ALA A 91 1.37 14.80 -22.48
N ASN A 92 2.03 15.90 -22.85
CA ASN A 92 3.09 16.48 -22.02
C ASN A 92 2.57 16.93 -20.64
N ILE A 93 1.34 17.43 -20.54
CA ILE A 93 0.71 17.74 -19.26
C ILE A 93 0.52 16.47 -18.43
N LEU A 94 -0.04 15.41 -19.02
CA LEU A 94 -0.25 14.13 -18.33
C LEU A 94 1.06 13.56 -17.79
N LEU A 95 2.13 13.60 -18.59
CA LEU A 95 3.44 13.11 -18.17
C LEU A 95 4.03 13.95 -17.05
N ASN A 96 4.16 15.26 -17.26
CA ASN A 96 4.95 16.14 -16.40
C ASN A 96 4.20 16.60 -15.15
N LYS A 97 2.86 16.68 -15.20
CA LYS A 97 2.03 17.16 -14.08
C LYS A 97 1.38 16.03 -13.29
N ILE A 98 1.34 14.81 -13.83
CA ILE A 98 0.67 13.68 -13.17
C ILE A 98 1.59 12.46 -13.04
N SER A 99 1.98 11.82 -14.15
CA SER A 99 2.74 10.55 -14.11
C SER A 99 4.06 10.66 -13.33
N ILE A 100 4.92 11.63 -13.69
CA ILE A 100 6.21 11.84 -13.03
C ILE A 100 6.04 12.25 -11.55
N PRO A 101 5.20 13.25 -11.22
CA PRO A 101 4.95 13.62 -9.82
C PRO A 101 4.45 12.46 -8.95
N MET A 102 3.59 11.58 -9.49
CA MET A 102 3.10 10.42 -8.74
C MET A 102 4.18 9.37 -8.47
N LYS A 103 5.06 9.10 -9.44
CA LYS A 103 6.25 8.24 -9.20
C LYS A 103 7.15 8.85 -8.13
N ASN A 104 7.45 10.14 -8.27
CA ASN A 104 8.31 10.85 -7.32
C ASN A 104 7.74 10.86 -5.90
N LEU A 105 6.42 11.05 -5.76
CA LEU A 105 5.74 10.98 -4.48
C LEU A 105 5.89 9.58 -3.86
N ALA A 106 5.60 8.52 -4.61
CA ALA A 106 5.71 7.15 -4.14
C ALA A 106 7.14 6.80 -3.69
N ASP A 107 8.15 7.22 -4.44
CA ASP A 107 9.56 6.99 -4.10
C ASP A 107 10.00 7.78 -2.86
N THR A 108 9.57 9.04 -2.77
CA THR A 108 9.89 9.91 -1.63
C THR A 108 9.28 9.36 -0.34
N GLN A 109 8.02 8.95 -0.38
CA GLN A 109 7.33 8.36 0.76
C GLN A 109 7.97 7.04 1.17
N LEU A 110 8.32 6.17 0.21
CA LEU A 110 9.01 4.91 0.51
C LEU A 110 10.37 5.15 1.19
N LYS A 111 11.18 6.08 0.66
CA LYS A 111 12.50 6.43 1.23
C LYS A 111 12.39 7.00 2.65
N ALA A 112 11.41 7.88 2.89
CA ALA A 112 11.18 8.47 4.21
C ALA A 112 10.68 7.43 5.23
N ARG A 113 9.80 6.52 4.81
CA ARG A 113 9.13 5.56 5.69
C ARG A 113 9.99 4.34 6.04
N LYS A 114 10.80 3.84 5.09
CA LYS A 114 11.53 2.58 5.24
C LYS A 114 12.41 2.50 6.51
N PRO A 115 13.23 3.52 6.86
CA PRO A 115 14.04 3.47 8.07
C PRO A 115 13.19 3.37 9.35
N ILE A 116 12.03 4.04 9.36
CA ILE A 116 11.09 4.02 10.49
C ILE A 116 10.45 2.63 10.60
N GLU A 117 10.04 2.05 9.47
CA GLU A 117 9.52 0.67 9.42
C GLU A 117 10.53 -0.34 9.94
N ASP A 118 11.80 -0.22 9.56
CA ASP A 118 12.84 -1.16 9.99
C ASP A 118 13.03 -1.15 11.52
N VAL A 119 13.06 0.05 12.11
CA VAL A 119 13.10 0.22 13.58
C VAL A 119 11.85 -0.37 14.24
N LEU A 120 10.66 -0.07 13.70
CA LEU A 120 9.40 -0.55 14.26
C LEU A 120 9.24 -2.06 14.12
N ASN A 121 9.66 -2.66 13.01
CA ASN A 121 9.65 -4.11 12.80
C ASN A 121 10.48 -4.82 13.89
N GLY A 122 11.66 -4.29 14.22
CA GLY A 122 12.49 -4.81 15.30
C GLY A 122 11.79 -4.75 16.66
N LYS A 123 11.25 -3.59 17.03
CA LYS A 123 10.54 -3.40 18.30
C LYS A 123 9.28 -4.25 18.39
N PHE A 124 8.52 -4.34 17.30
CA PHE A 124 7.28 -5.11 17.23
C PHE A 124 7.54 -6.60 17.39
N LYS A 125 8.61 -7.13 16.78
CA LYS A 125 9.04 -8.52 16.98
C LYS A 125 9.33 -8.80 18.45
N VAL A 126 10.18 -7.98 19.09
CA VAL A 126 10.51 -8.14 20.52
C VAL A 126 9.27 -8.10 21.41
N TRP A 127 8.37 -7.15 21.14
CA TRP A 127 7.11 -7.03 21.88
C TRP A 127 6.24 -8.29 21.70
N LYS A 128 6.13 -8.81 20.48
CA LYS A 128 5.36 -10.02 20.17
C LYS A 128 5.93 -11.26 20.87
N ASP A 129 7.25 -11.44 20.83
CA ASP A 129 7.94 -12.55 21.49
C ASP A 129 7.72 -12.51 23.01
N LYS A 130 7.77 -11.31 23.61
CA LYS A 130 7.45 -11.12 25.04
C LYS A 130 5.99 -11.42 25.33
N ARG A 131 5.07 -11.00 24.47
CA ARG A 131 3.62 -11.26 24.64
C ARG A 131 3.29 -12.75 24.58
N GLU A 132 3.94 -13.48 23.68
CA GLU A 132 3.82 -14.95 23.59
C GLU A 132 4.36 -15.62 24.86
N THR A 133 5.52 -15.16 25.34
CA THR A 133 6.13 -15.64 26.57
C THR A 133 5.23 -15.40 27.79
N ASP A 134 4.68 -14.20 27.95
CA ASP A 134 3.72 -13.87 29.02
C ASP A 134 2.48 -14.77 28.97
N THR A 135 1.99 -15.08 27.77
CA THR A 135 0.83 -15.97 27.58
C THR A 135 1.14 -17.38 28.05
N LYS A 136 2.33 -17.92 27.72
CA LYS A 136 2.80 -19.22 28.19
C LYS A 136 2.93 -19.26 29.72
N TYR A 137 3.48 -18.21 30.33
CA TYR A 137 3.60 -18.14 31.79
C TYR A 137 2.25 -18.07 32.49
N ARG A 138 1.28 -17.30 31.96
CA ARG A 138 -0.08 -17.26 32.50
C ARG A 138 -0.78 -18.61 32.44
N GLN A 139 -0.64 -19.32 31.32
CA GLN A 139 -1.21 -20.67 31.18
C GLN A 139 -0.57 -21.62 32.21
N ARG A 140 0.76 -21.62 32.31
CA ARG A 140 1.48 -22.44 33.29
C ARG A 140 1.08 -22.13 34.73
N GLN A 141 0.90 -20.85 35.06
CA GLN A 141 0.43 -20.44 36.39
C GLN A 141 -0.95 -21.04 36.68
N PHE A 142 -1.88 -20.92 35.73
CA PHE A 142 -3.23 -21.49 35.86
C PHE A 142 -3.19 -23.01 36.06
N ASP A 143 -2.38 -23.73 35.27
CA ASP A 143 -2.24 -25.17 35.38
C ASP A 143 -1.66 -25.58 36.75
N ASN A 144 -0.63 -24.87 37.23
CA ASN A 144 -0.04 -25.09 38.55
C ASN A 144 -1.06 -24.84 39.69
N CYS A 145 -1.87 -23.77 39.60
CA CYS A 145 -2.91 -23.49 40.59
C CYS A 145 -3.94 -24.64 40.64
N LYS A 146 -4.38 -25.12 39.48
CA LYS A 146 -5.31 -26.24 39.38
C LYS A 146 -4.73 -27.54 39.95
N GLU A 147 -3.45 -27.80 39.70
CA GLU A 147 -2.74 -28.95 40.27
C GLU A 147 -2.67 -28.86 41.80
N ILE A 148 -2.29 -27.70 42.34
CA ILE A 148 -2.23 -27.43 43.78
C ILE A 148 -3.60 -27.64 44.44
N GLU A 149 -4.66 -27.06 43.88
CA GLU A 149 -6.03 -27.26 44.37
C GLU A 149 -6.43 -28.74 44.36
N GLY A 150 -6.09 -29.45 43.28
CA GLY A 150 -6.34 -30.89 43.19
C GLY A 150 -5.52 -31.74 44.15
N LEU A 151 -4.35 -31.27 44.61
CA LEU A 151 -3.56 -31.92 45.65
C LEU A 151 -4.15 -31.67 47.03
N TYR A 152 -4.59 -30.44 47.34
CA TYR A 152 -5.25 -30.13 48.61
C TYR A 152 -6.53 -30.96 48.83
N LEU A 153 -7.39 -31.06 47.80
CA LEU A 153 -8.59 -31.90 47.89
C LEU A 153 -8.25 -33.37 48.18
N ARG A 154 -7.24 -33.91 47.50
CA ARG A 154 -6.77 -35.28 47.75
C ARG A 154 -6.19 -35.46 49.16
N MET A 155 -5.55 -34.44 49.73
CA MET A 155 -5.05 -34.49 51.11
C MET A 155 -6.18 -34.48 52.14
N ASP A 156 -7.23 -33.70 51.91
CA ASP A 156 -8.41 -33.65 52.80
C ASP A 156 -9.22 -34.94 52.78
N GLU A 157 -9.15 -35.71 51.69
CA GLU A 157 -9.76 -37.04 51.55
C GLU A 157 -8.96 -38.17 52.26
N ILE A 158 -7.72 -37.91 52.73
CA ILE A 158 -6.92 -38.90 53.48
C ILE A 158 -7.48 -38.99 54.92
N PRO A 159 -7.97 -40.16 55.38
CA PRO A 159 -8.49 -40.31 56.73
C PRO A 159 -7.43 -40.00 57.81
N LYS A 160 -7.83 -39.28 58.87
CA LYS A 160 -7.03 -38.99 60.07
C LYS A 160 -6.72 -40.25 60.93
N THR A 161 -6.49 -41.41 60.34
CA THR A 161 -6.27 -42.67 61.05
C THR A 161 -4.77 -42.97 61.21
N THR A 162 -4.04 -42.17 62.00
CA THR A 162 -2.75 -42.63 62.56
C THR A 162 -2.26 -41.86 63.79
N LYS A 163 -3.17 -41.41 64.68
CA LYS A 163 -2.80 -40.99 66.03
C LYS A 163 -3.86 -41.46 67.02
N ASN A 164 -3.77 -42.71 67.47
CA ASN A 164 -4.17 -43.17 68.82
C ASN A 164 -4.04 -44.69 68.93
N SER A 165 -2.85 -45.17 69.31
CA SER A 165 -2.71 -46.39 70.13
C SER A 165 -1.27 -46.48 70.66
N ALA A 166 -0.93 -45.54 71.52
CA ALA A 166 0.08 -45.75 72.55
C ALA A 166 -0.61 -45.54 73.90
N LYS A 167 -1.09 -46.62 74.52
CA LYS A 167 -1.15 -46.89 75.97
C LYS A 167 -2.09 -48.06 76.28
N GLU A 168 -1.69 -48.78 77.33
CA GLU A 168 -2.38 -49.90 78.02
C GLU A 168 -2.24 -51.24 77.27
N THR A 169 -1.57 -52.27 77.81
CA THR A 169 -1.17 -52.63 79.18
C THR A 169 0.01 -53.61 79.11
#